data_AF-A0A5K3FER4-F1
#
_entry.id   AF-A0A5K3FER4-F1
#
_cell.length_a   1.000
_cell.length_b   1.000
_cell.length_c   1.000
_cell.angle_alpha   90.00
_cell.angle_beta   90.00
_cell.angle_gamma   90.00
#
_symmetry.space_group_name_H-M   'P 1'
#
loop_
_entity.id
_entity.type
_entity.pdbx_description
1 polymer ?
#
loop_
_entity_poly.entity_id
_entity_poly.type
_entity_poly.pdbx_seq_one_letter_code
_entity_poly.pdbx_strand_id
1 'polypeptide(L)'
;MPSAKPNTPSSSPLSWESTLASSANNKSVVRRLRAQRDLKDLRVETEVCADGVLTKFERIYDLRDVELFLANGAVLVMQRVYAITGAQSRVTLNTLDIDGTLCCLACEFLGGKDANCDSTSMSEVAVEQTLCSPTGHSITTQKYFTTYGQLVSVVQIGSPVVFKLAQPPLPIIKEDDFFWRDNMYMLSKFYQRKEELISQYHLYLYDHPEFTDLLKDFLQALLMEKPEDTYNFAADYFTSFSKRREETTCLKQA
;
A
#
# COMPACT_ATOMS: atom_id res chain seq x y z
N MET A 1 -54.35 -9.15 -36.07
CA MET A 1 -54.32 -8.59 -34.70
C MET A 1 -53.05 -9.06 -34.03
N PRO A 2 -52.05 -8.18 -33.84
CA PRO A 2 -50.73 -8.54 -33.36
C PRO A 2 -50.77 -8.69 -31.83
N SER A 3 -50.19 -9.76 -31.30
CA SER A 3 -49.96 -9.91 -29.86
C SER A 3 -48.46 -9.86 -29.60
N ALA A 4 -48.06 -8.84 -28.86
CA ALA A 4 -46.70 -8.52 -28.49
C ALA A 4 -46.12 -9.59 -27.53
N LYS A 5 -44.89 -10.03 -27.78
CA LYS A 5 -44.08 -10.74 -26.79
C LYS A 5 -43.16 -9.75 -26.06
N PRO A 6 -42.95 -9.90 -24.75
CA PRO A 6 -42.14 -8.98 -23.96
C PRO A 6 -40.63 -9.22 -24.14
N ASN A 7 -39.89 -8.13 -24.29
CA ASN A 7 -38.42 -8.09 -24.30
C ASN A 7 -37.85 -8.49 -22.93
N THR A 8 -36.95 -9.45 -22.93
CA THR A 8 -35.99 -9.72 -21.83
C THR A 8 -34.59 -9.43 -22.37
N PRO A 9 -33.73 -8.66 -21.68
CA PRO A 9 -32.35 -8.47 -22.12
C PRO A 9 -31.51 -9.64 -21.59
N SER A 10 -31.20 -10.59 -22.48
CA SER A 10 -30.18 -11.60 -22.22
C SER A 10 -28.79 -10.96 -22.42
N SER A 11 -28.00 -10.94 -21.35
CA SER A 11 -26.59 -10.56 -21.33
C SER A 11 -25.75 -11.44 -22.26
N SER A 12 -25.27 -10.88 -23.37
CA SER A 12 -24.19 -11.45 -24.16
C SER A 12 -22.84 -11.08 -23.54
N PRO A 13 -21.91 -12.02 -23.32
CA PRO A 13 -20.54 -11.68 -22.96
C PRO A 13 -19.83 -11.11 -24.20
N LEU A 14 -19.39 -9.86 -24.13
CA LEU A 14 -18.59 -9.20 -25.17
C LEU A 14 -17.23 -9.89 -25.28
N SER A 15 -17.14 -10.82 -26.23
CA SER A 15 -15.91 -11.36 -26.78
C SER A 15 -15.19 -10.26 -27.56
N TRP A 16 -13.96 -9.94 -27.17
CA TRP A 16 -13.06 -9.13 -27.98
C TRP A 16 -12.40 -10.06 -29.01
N GLU A 17 -12.94 -10.16 -30.21
CA GLU A 17 -12.19 -10.65 -31.37
C GLU A 17 -11.83 -9.45 -32.22
N SER A 18 -10.61 -8.96 -32.08
CA SER A 18 -10.03 -7.99 -33.02
C SER A 18 -9.36 -8.77 -34.15
N THR A 19 -10.07 -8.91 -35.26
CA THR A 19 -9.53 -9.41 -36.53
C THR A 19 -8.55 -8.40 -37.13
N LEU A 20 -7.26 -8.65 -36.96
CA LEU A 20 -6.22 -8.18 -37.89
C LEU A 20 -5.38 -9.39 -38.26
N ALA A 21 -5.64 -9.93 -39.45
CA ALA A 21 -4.79 -10.92 -40.07
C ALA A 21 -3.46 -10.26 -40.48
N SER A 22 -2.43 -10.45 -39.67
CA SER A 22 -1.04 -10.43 -40.09
C SER A 22 -0.37 -11.61 -39.42
N SER A 23 -0.06 -12.63 -40.21
CA SER A 23 0.73 -13.79 -39.81
C SER A 23 2.13 -13.33 -39.39
N ALA A 24 2.27 -13.00 -38.12
CA ALA A 24 3.54 -12.90 -37.44
C ALA A 24 3.45 -13.86 -36.26
N ASN A 25 4.27 -14.91 -36.32
CA ASN A 25 4.45 -15.86 -35.24
C ASN A 25 4.87 -15.07 -33.98
N ASN A 26 3.90 -14.71 -33.14
CA ASN A 26 4.11 -13.76 -32.06
C ASN A 26 4.78 -14.51 -30.90
N LYS A 27 6.09 -14.74 -31.06
CA LYS A 27 6.97 -15.33 -30.06
C LYS A 27 7.03 -14.39 -28.87
N SER A 28 6.10 -14.57 -27.94
CA SER A 28 6.06 -13.77 -26.72
C SER A 28 7.27 -14.12 -25.85
N VAL A 29 8.12 -13.12 -25.61
CA VAL A 29 9.22 -13.22 -24.64
C VAL A 29 8.69 -12.72 -23.31
N VAL A 30 8.59 -13.61 -22.33
CA VAL A 30 8.18 -13.27 -20.96
C VAL A 30 9.43 -13.13 -20.11
N ARG A 31 9.61 -11.98 -19.48
CA ARG A 31 10.70 -11.73 -18.52
C ARG A 31 10.13 -11.51 -17.13
N ARG A 32 10.76 -12.11 -16.12
CA ARG A 32 10.44 -11.92 -14.71
C ARG A 32 11.71 -11.58 -13.94
N LEU A 33 11.69 -10.45 -13.25
CA LEU A 33 12.76 -10.00 -12.36
C LEU A 33 12.30 -10.15 -10.92
N ARG A 34 13.15 -10.76 -10.07
CA ARG A 34 12.95 -10.81 -8.62
C ARG A 34 14.19 -10.24 -7.95
N ALA A 35 13.98 -9.21 -7.14
CA ALA A 35 15.04 -8.63 -6.33
C ALA A 35 14.74 -8.94 -4.85
N GLN A 36 15.69 -9.59 -4.19
CA GLN A 36 15.65 -9.88 -2.76
C GLN A 36 16.84 -9.18 -2.10
N ARG A 37 16.54 -8.39 -1.07
CA ARG A 37 17.56 -7.70 -0.27
C ARG A 37 17.77 -8.49 1.01
N ASP A 38 18.99 -8.97 1.20
CA ASP A 38 19.44 -9.61 2.44
C ASP A 38 20.29 -8.62 3.26
N LEU A 39 20.89 -9.08 4.36
CA LEU A 39 21.67 -8.24 5.27
C LEU A 39 23.01 -7.74 4.70
N LYS A 40 23.55 -8.43 3.68
CA LYS A 40 24.89 -8.14 3.12
C LYS A 40 24.86 -7.85 1.62
N ASP A 41 23.85 -8.37 0.92
CA ASP A 41 23.79 -8.38 -0.52
C ASP A 41 22.37 -8.14 -1.06
N LEU A 42 22.31 -7.70 -2.31
CA LEU A 42 21.11 -7.65 -3.14
C LEU A 42 21.21 -8.76 -4.18
N ARG A 43 20.33 -9.75 -4.09
CA ARG A 43 20.21 -10.85 -5.05
C ARG A 43 19.13 -10.53 -6.08
N VAL A 44 19.48 -10.59 -7.35
CA VAL A 44 18.58 -10.34 -8.49
C VAL A 44 18.51 -11.58 -9.36
N GLU A 45 17.34 -12.22 -9.37
CA GLU A 45 17.02 -13.35 -10.25
C GLU A 45 16.26 -12.84 -11.48
N THR A 46 16.72 -13.24 -12.66
CA THR A 46 16.09 -12.94 -13.95
C THR A 46 15.68 -14.23 -14.63
N GLU A 47 14.38 -14.44 -14.82
CA GLU A 47 13.83 -15.54 -15.60
C GLU A 47 13.36 -15.01 -16.95
N VAL A 48 13.92 -15.52 -18.05
CA VAL A 48 13.52 -15.19 -19.42
C VAL A 48 12.97 -16.45 -20.06
N CYS A 49 11.69 -16.43 -20.43
CA CYS A 49 11.06 -17.46 -21.24
C CYS A 49 10.93 -16.92 -22.67
N ALA A 50 11.73 -17.45 -23.59
CA ALA A 50 11.67 -17.15 -25.01
C ALA A 50 11.52 -18.46 -25.78
N ASP A 51 10.52 -18.55 -26.65
CA ASP A 51 10.28 -19.75 -27.48
C ASP A 51 10.15 -21.06 -26.70
N GLY A 52 9.60 -21.00 -25.48
CA GLY A 52 9.49 -22.15 -24.57
C GLY A 52 10.78 -22.53 -23.84
N VAL A 53 11.90 -21.85 -24.14
CA VAL A 53 13.17 -22.02 -23.43
C VAL A 53 13.21 -21.07 -22.23
N LEU A 54 13.27 -21.65 -21.04
CA LEU A 54 13.45 -20.91 -19.79
C LEU A 54 14.93 -20.76 -19.49
N THR A 55 15.42 -19.52 -19.51
CA THR A 55 16.78 -19.16 -19.10
C THR A 55 16.72 -18.40 -17.78
N LYS A 56 17.53 -18.82 -16.81
CA LYS A 56 17.64 -18.16 -15.51
C LYS A 56 19.03 -17.57 -15.33
N PHE A 57 19.08 -16.34 -14.85
CA PHE A 57 20.30 -15.65 -14.49
C PHE A 57 20.20 -15.16 -13.06
N GLU A 58 21.31 -15.20 -12.34
CA GLU A 58 21.42 -14.67 -10.99
C GLU A 58 22.56 -13.67 -10.96
N ARG A 59 22.30 -12.50 -10.35
CA ARG A 59 23.31 -11.48 -10.09
C ARG A 59 23.25 -11.12 -8.61
N ILE A 60 24.41 -10.94 -8.01
CA ILE A 60 24.56 -10.59 -6.60
C ILE A 60 25.38 -9.31 -6.54
N TYR A 61 24.85 -8.31 -5.83
CA TYR A 61 25.51 -7.03 -5.61
C TYR A 61 25.78 -6.85 -4.12
N ASP A 62 26.96 -6.35 -3.76
CA ASP A 62 27.28 -5.99 -2.37
C ASP A 62 26.49 -4.74 -1.99
N LEU A 63 25.87 -4.70 -0.81
CA LEU A 63 25.08 -3.55 -0.37
C LEU A 63 25.86 -2.23 -0.33
N ARG A 64 27.20 -2.29 -0.19
CA ARG A 64 28.06 -1.11 -0.27
C ARG A 64 27.99 -0.43 -1.64
N ASP A 65 27.75 -1.20 -2.70
CA ASP A 65 27.62 -0.71 -4.07
C ASP A 65 26.18 -0.29 -4.43
N VAL A 66 25.22 -0.56 -3.54
CA VAL A 66 23.78 -0.31 -3.77
C VAL A 66 23.19 0.74 -2.82
N GLU A 67 23.96 1.78 -2.51
CA GLU A 67 23.46 2.91 -1.73
C GLU A 67 22.22 3.52 -2.40
N LEU A 68 21.21 3.87 -1.59
CA LEU A 68 19.94 4.45 -2.06
C LEU A 68 19.23 3.63 -3.14
N PHE A 69 19.23 2.30 -3.01
CA PHE A 69 18.47 1.42 -3.91
C PHE A 69 16.95 1.58 -3.75
N LEU A 70 16.25 1.79 -4.86
CA LEU A 70 14.80 1.62 -4.96
C LEU A 70 14.44 0.66 -6.09
N ALA A 71 13.54 -0.28 -5.81
CA ALA A 71 12.96 -1.12 -6.86
C ALA A 71 12.13 -0.26 -7.83
N ASN A 72 11.99 -0.69 -9.08
CA ASN A 72 11.29 0.08 -10.14
C ASN A 72 9.87 0.49 -9.74
N GLY A 73 9.14 -0.36 -8.99
CA GLY A 73 7.83 -0.02 -8.43
C GLY A 73 7.89 1.08 -7.35
N ALA A 74 8.89 1.04 -6.48
CA ALA A 74 9.12 2.05 -5.45
C ALA A 74 9.53 3.39 -6.06
N VAL A 75 10.31 3.38 -7.15
CA VAL A 75 10.63 4.58 -7.95
C VAL A 75 9.35 5.24 -8.45
N LEU A 76 8.41 4.47 -9.00
CA LEU A 76 7.13 5.01 -9.46
C LEU A 76 6.33 5.62 -8.30
N VAL A 77 6.27 4.97 -7.14
CA VAL A 77 5.58 5.51 -5.95
C VAL A 77 6.24 6.80 -5.48
N MET A 78 7.57 6.85 -5.43
CA MET A 78 8.32 8.06 -5.09
C MET A 78 7.98 9.20 -6.05
N GLN A 79 8.01 8.96 -7.36
CA GLN A 79 7.65 9.96 -8.36
C GLN A 79 6.21 10.48 -8.19
N ARG A 80 5.26 9.61 -7.83
CA ARG A 80 3.88 10.02 -7.52
C ARG A 80 3.80 10.93 -6.29
N VAL A 81 4.55 10.60 -5.23
CA VAL A 81 4.59 11.44 -4.02
C VAL A 81 5.20 12.81 -4.33
N TYR A 82 6.24 12.86 -5.14
CA TYR A 82 6.85 14.13 -5.58
C TYR A 82 5.87 14.96 -6.41
N ALA A 83 5.10 14.32 -7.29
CA ALA A 83 4.06 14.98 -8.06
C ALA A 83 2.94 15.58 -7.19
N ILE A 84 2.52 14.88 -6.13
CA ILE A 84 1.49 15.35 -5.19
C ILE A 84 2.01 16.48 -4.31
N THR A 85 3.24 16.35 -3.82
CA THR A 85 3.84 17.32 -2.88
C THR A 85 4.41 18.55 -3.57
N GLY A 86 4.59 18.53 -4.89
CA GLY A 86 5.20 19.62 -5.65
C GLY A 86 6.69 19.82 -5.35
N ALA A 87 7.37 18.79 -4.83
CA ALA A 87 8.77 18.88 -4.43
C ALA A 87 9.69 19.04 -5.65
N GLN A 88 10.33 20.21 -5.78
CA GLN A 88 11.28 20.53 -6.84
C GLN A 88 12.70 20.18 -6.43
N SER A 89 13.02 18.89 -6.32
CA SER A 89 14.39 18.45 -6.04
C SER A 89 14.85 17.40 -7.03
N ARG A 90 16.14 17.49 -7.40
CA ARG A 90 16.83 16.46 -8.18
C ARG A 90 17.28 15.35 -7.24
N VAL A 91 16.97 14.11 -7.58
CA VAL A 91 17.32 12.93 -6.79
C VAL A 91 18.11 11.96 -7.64
N THR A 92 19.20 11.45 -7.10
CA THR A 92 20.01 10.38 -7.71
C THR A 92 19.95 9.15 -6.83
N LEU A 93 19.59 8.00 -7.42
CA LEU A 93 19.38 6.74 -6.71
C LEU A 93 19.74 5.56 -7.60
N ASN A 94 19.84 4.36 -7.03
CA ASN A 94 20.12 3.14 -7.76
C ASN A 94 18.85 2.32 -8.01
N THR A 95 18.71 1.76 -9.22
CA THR A 95 17.56 0.92 -9.63
C THR A 95 18.02 -0.18 -10.58
N LEU A 96 17.11 -1.06 -11.00
CA LEU A 96 17.39 -2.09 -11.99
C LEU A 96 16.85 -1.72 -13.38
N ASP A 97 17.63 -2.00 -14.41
CA ASP A 97 17.16 -1.97 -15.79
C ASP A 97 16.32 -3.21 -16.14
N ILE A 98 15.73 -3.25 -17.34
CA ILE A 98 14.91 -4.34 -17.89
C ILE A 98 15.62 -5.70 -17.87
N ASP A 99 16.95 -5.71 -17.88
CA ASP A 99 17.76 -6.91 -17.85
C ASP A 99 18.21 -7.33 -16.43
N GLY A 100 17.80 -6.59 -15.40
CA GLY A 100 18.20 -6.85 -14.01
C GLY A 100 19.62 -6.38 -13.68
N THR A 101 20.15 -5.45 -14.47
CA THR A 101 21.46 -4.82 -14.25
C THR A 101 21.29 -3.59 -13.36
N LEU A 102 22.17 -3.42 -12.36
CA LEU A 102 22.17 -2.25 -11.50
C LEU A 102 22.53 -1.00 -12.30
N CYS A 103 21.73 0.05 -12.17
CA CYS A 103 21.83 1.29 -12.94
C CYS A 103 21.61 2.51 -12.04
N CYS A 104 22.25 3.62 -12.40
CA CYS A 104 22.03 4.90 -11.74
C CYS A 104 20.83 5.60 -12.38
N LEU A 105 19.89 6.03 -11.56
CA LEU A 105 18.71 6.80 -11.97
C LEU A 105 18.84 8.22 -11.44
N ALA A 106 18.87 9.20 -12.34
CA ALA A 106 18.66 10.60 -12.00
C ALA A 106 17.21 10.98 -12.29
N CYS A 107 16.51 11.54 -11.31
CA CYS A 107 15.17 12.09 -11.47
C CYS A 107 15.22 13.60 -11.25
N GLU A 108 14.62 14.35 -12.15
CA GLU A 108 14.51 15.80 -12.11
C GLU A 108 13.05 16.21 -12.32
N PHE A 109 12.55 17.04 -11.42
CA PHE A 109 11.18 17.49 -11.43
C PHE A 109 11.07 18.79 -12.21
N LEU A 110 10.36 18.76 -13.35
CA LEU A 110 10.29 19.89 -14.29
C LEU A 110 9.18 20.88 -13.97
N GLY A 111 8.42 20.65 -12.89
CA GLY A 111 7.34 21.53 -12.45
C GLY A 111 5.98 21.20 -13.04
N GLY A 112 4.98 21.99 -12.64
CA GLY A 112 3.62 21.90 -13.13
C GLY A 112 3.44 22.62 -14.47
N LYS A 113 2.84 21.95 -15.45
CA LYS A 113 2.35 22.52 -16.69
C LYS A 113 0.84 22.28 -16.75
N ASP A 114 0.08 23.35 -16.92
CA ASP A 114 -1.35 23.21 -17.18
C ASP A 114 -1.54 22.62 -18.57
N ALA A 115 -2.02 21.38 -18.64
CA ALA A 115 -2.29 20.69 -19.89
C ALA A 115 -3.78 20.77 -20.19
N ASN A 116 -4.12 21.32 -21.35
CA ASN A 116 -5.49 21.31 -21.85
C ASN A 116 -5.71 20.01 -22.62
N CYS A 117 -6.50 19.07 -22.08
CA CYS A 117 -6.86 17.83 -22.77
C CYS A 117 -8.37 17.83 -23.03
N ASP A 118 -8.77 18.05 -24.29
CA ASP A 118 -10.07 17.80 -24.96
C ASP A 118 -11.41 17.94 -24.22
N SER A 119 -11.46 18.59 -23.05
CA SER A 119 -12.65 19.11 -22.32
C SER A 119 -12.37 19.33 -20.82
N THR A 120 -11.23 18.87 -20.28
CA THR A 120 -10.88 19.05 -18.86
C THR A 120 -9.46 19.59 -18.76
N SER A 121 -9.32 20.84 -18.32
CA SER A 121 -8.00 21.40 -17.98
C SER A 121 -7.48 20.70 -16.73
N MET A 122 -6.40 19.95 -16.86
CA MET A 122 -5.77 19.22 -15.75
C MET A 122 -4.37 19.78 -15.56
N SER A 123 -4.05 20.18 -14.33
CA SER A 123 -2.69 20.56 -14.01
C SER A 123 -1.85 19.27 -13.96
N GLU A 124 -0.88 19.19 -14.88
CA GLU A 124 0.01 18.05 -15.02
C GLU A 124 1.39 18.41 -14.49
N VAL A 125 2.08 17.43 -13.96
CA VAL A 125 3.40 17.57 -13.37
C VAL A 125 4.35 16.67 -14.13
N ALA A 126 5.42 17.25 -14.66
CA ALA A 126 6.41 16.51 -15.43
C ALA A 126 7.60 16.10 -14.56
N VAL A 127 7.96 14.81 -14.66
CA VAL A 127 9.17 14.24 -14.06
C VAL A 127 10.03 13.70 -15.19
N GLU A 128 11.22 14.25 -15.34
CA GLU A 128 12.25 13.70 -16.20
C GLU A 128 13.08 12.71 -15.41
N GLN A 129 13.37 11.56 -16.01
CA GLN A 129 14.27 10.59 -15.44
C GLN A 129 15.27 10.12 -16.50
N THR A 130 16.54 10.01 -16.12
CA THR A 130 17.59 9.44 -16.95
C THR A 130 18.13 8.21 -16.25
N LEU A 131 17.97 7.06 -16.92
CA LEU A 131 18.53 5.79 -16.50
C LEU A 131 19.89 5.62 -17.19
N CYS A 132 20.96 5.59 -16.41
CA CYS A 132 22.33 5.40 -16.87
C CYS A 132 22.76 3.94 -16.62
N SER A 133 22.91 3.18 -17.70
CA SER A 133 23.42 1.82 -17.67
C SER A 133 24.96 1.81 -17.51
N PRO A 134 25.54 0.87 -16.75
CA PRO A 134 26.99 0.70 -16.69
C PRO A 134 27.61 0.34 -18.04
N THR A 135 26.81 -0.11 -19.02
CA THR A 135 27.23 -0.38 -20.40
C THR A 135 27.44 0.88 -21.25
N GLY A 136 27.24 2.08 -20.67
CA GLY A 136 27.43 3.37 -21.33
C GLY A 136 26.18 3.92 -22.05
N HIS A 137 25.09 3.15 -22.07
CA HIS A 137 23.82 3.60 -22.64
C HIS A 137 23.02 4.39 -21.58
N SER A 138 22.43 5.52 -21.99
CA SER A 138 21.52 6.29 -21.15
C SER A 138 20.17 6.44 -21.83
N ILE A 139 19.09 6.16 -21.09
CA ILE A 139 17.72 6.33 -21.57
C ILE A 139 17.05 7.41 -20.75
N THR A 140 16.64 8.49 -21.42
CA THR A 140 15.86 9.56 -20.77
C THR A 140 14.38 9.40 -21.08
N THR A 141 13.54 9.48 -20.05
CA THR A 141 12.09 9.37 -20.14
C THR A 141 11.44 10.50 -19.35
N GLN A 142 10.45 11.15 -19.95
CA GLN A 142 9.58 12.11 -19.30
C GLN A 142 8.24 11.45 -18.96
N LYS A 143 7.84 11.56 -17.71
CA LYS A 143 6.57 11.04 -17.17
C LYS A 143 5.72 12.21 -16.72
N TYR A 144 4.45 12.20 -17.12
CA TYR A 144 3.48 13.23 -16.79
C TYR A 144 2.47 12.67 -15.81
N PHE A 145 2.34 13.31 -14.66
CA PHE A 145 1.43 12.92 -13.59
C PHE A 145 0.35 13.98 -13.37
N THR A 146 -0.82 13.60 -12.88
CA THR A 146 -1.78 14.56 -12.33
C THR A 146 -1.31 15.10 -10.99
N THR A 147 -1.87 16.21 -10.51
CA THR A 147 -1.67 16.70 -9.12
C THR A 147 -2.11 15.70 -8.05
N TYR A 148 -2.92 14.71 -8.41
CA TYR A 148 -3.31 13.58 -7.55
C TYR A 148 -2.34 12.38 -7.66
N GLY A 149 -1.24 12.53 -8.40
CA GLY A 149 -0.19 11.52 -8.55
C GLY A 149 -0.59 10.35 -9.45
N GLN A 150 -1.46 10.54 -10.44
CA GLN A 150 -1.79 9.50 -11.42
C GLN A 150 -0.95 9.67 -12.68
N LEU A 151 -0.40 8.59 -13.24
CA LEU A 151 0.41 8.67 -14.47
C LEU A 151 -0.50 8.81 -15.70
N VAL A 152 -0.32 9.88 -16.46
CA VAL A 152 -1.12 10.23 -17.64
C VAL A 152 -0.40 9.87 -18.94
N SER A 153 0.89 10.22 -19.02
CA SER A 153 1.68 9.91 -20.21
C SER A 153 3.16 9.67 -19.91
N VAL A 154 3.80 8.92 -20.80
CA VAL A 154 5.23 8.60 -20.77
C VAL A 154 5.80 8.82 -22.16
N VAL A 155 6.85 9.61 -22.25
CA VAL A 155 7.57 9.94 -23.48
C VAL A 155 9.03 9.54 -23.31
N GLN A 156 9.54 8.68 -24.18
CA GLN A 156 10.97 8.36 -24.20
C GLN A 156 11.69 9.32 -25.15
N ILE A 157 12.65 10.08 -24.63
CA ILE A 157 13.43 11.03 -25.45
C ILE A 157 14.30 10.23 -26.43
N GLY A 158 14.23 10.59 -27.71
CA GLY A 158 14.95 9.89 -28.79
C GLY A 158 14.17 8.73 -29.43
N SER A 159 12.95 8.43 -28.95
CA SER A 159 12.03 7.48 -29.58
C SER A 159 10.75 8.19 -30.03
N PRO A 160 10.14 7.84 -31.17
CA PRO A 160 8.88 8.44 -31.61
C PRO A 160 7.66 7.92 -30.82
N VAL A 161 7.87 7.01 -29.86
CA VAL A 161 6.79 6.34 -29.12
C VAL A 161 6.37 7.18 -27.91
N VAL A 162 5.06 7.49 -27.86
CA VAL A 162 4.40 8.14 -26.73
C VAL A 162 3.34 7.21 -26.18
N PHE A 163 3.39 6.93 -24.89
CA PHE A 163 2.34 6.21 -24.18
C PHE A 163 1.44 7.24 -23.51
N LYS A 164 0.17 7.30 -23.88
CA LYS A 164 -0.82 8.19 -23.27
C LYS A 164 -2.03 7.39 -22.84
N LEU A 165 -2.55 7.69 -21.67
CA LEU A 165 -3.79 7.08 -21.18
C LEU A 165 -4.97 7.56 -22.05
N ALA A 166 -5.81 6.62 -22.50
CA ALA A 166 -6.91 6.92 -23.42
C ALA A 166 -8.00 7.81 -22.80
N GLN A 167 -8.17 7.75 -21.47
CA GLN A 167 -9.09 8.59 -20.71
C GLN A 167 -8.40 9.06 -19.44
N PRO A 168 -8.57 10.33 -19.00
CA PRO A 168 -8.00 10.78 -17.75
C PRO A 168 -8.56 9.94 -16.60
N PRO A 169 -7.73 9.48 -15.66
CA PRO A 169 -8.21 8.67 -14.56
C PRO A 169 -9.05 9.57 -13.64
N LEU A 170 -10.25 9.12 -13.28
CA LEU A 170 -11.06 9.81 -12.28
C LEU A 170 -10.22 9.97 -10.99
N PRO A 171 -10.33 11.08 -10.25
CA PRO A 171 -9.63 11.24 -8.98
C PRO A 171 -9.96 10.03 -8.10
N ILE A 172 -8.92 9.29 -7.70
CA ILE A 172 -9.04 7.97 -7.02
C ILE A 172 -9.74 8.07 -5.66
N ILE A 173 -9.98 9.28 -5.14
CA ILE A 173 -10.66 9.48 -3.87
C ILE A 173 -12.01 10.14 -4.15
N LYS A 174 -13.02 9.30 -4.41
CA LYS A 174 -14.37 9.61 -3.95
C LYS A 174 -14.40 9.09 -2.51
N GLU A 175 -14.55 9.98 -1.54
CA GLU A 175 -14.51 9.68 -0.10
C GLU A 175 -15.67 8.79 0.40
N ASP A 176 -16.44 8.15 -0.48
CA ASP A 176 -17.67 7.47 -0.10
C ASP A 176 -17.49 6.06 0.47
N ASP A 177 -16.30 5.45 0.37
CA ASP A 177 -16.03 4.09 0.88
C ASP A 177 -14.67 4.01 1.62
N PHE A 178 -14.42 4.91 2.58
CA PHE A 178 -13.23 4.81 3.43
C PHE A 178 -13.32 3.63 4.40
N PHE A 179 -12.92 2.45 3.94
CA PHE A 179 -12.73 1.28 4.80
C PHE A 179 -11.31 1.29 5.37
N TRP A 180 -11.15 1.76 6.60
CA TRP A 180 -9.85 1.84 7.29
C TRP A 180 -9.09 0.49 7.33
N ARG A 181 -9.81 -0.62 7.21
CA ARG A 181 -9.24 -1.99 7.16
C ARG A 181 -8.46 -2.27 5.86
N ASP A 182 -8.82 -1.62 4.75
CA ASP A 182 -8.18 -1.82 3.45
C ASP A 182 -6.94 -0.94 3.29
N ASN A 183 -6.83 0.11 4.10
CA ASN A 183 -5.65 0.95 4.15
C ASN A 183 -4.58 0.32 5.05
N MET A 184 -3.52 -0.21 4.44
CA MET A 184 -2.41 -0.87 5.13
C MET A 184 -1.79 -0.01 6.25
N TYR A 185 -1.66 1.30 6.03
CA TYR A 185 -1.10 2.22 7.03
C TYR A 185 -2.02 2.36 8.25
N MET A 186 -3.32 2.55 8.03
CA MET A 186 -4.30 2.65 9.11
C MET A 186 -4.46 1.33 9.88
N LEU A 187 -4.42 0.20 9.18
CA LEU A 187 -4.46 -1.12 9.79
C LEU A 187 -3.25 -1.35 10.71
N SER A 188 -2.05 -0.99 10.25
CA SER A 188 -0.82 -1.05 11.06
C SER A 188 -0.94 -0.17 12.32
N LYS A 189 -1.41 1.07 12.18
CA LYS A 189 -1.62 1.99 13.31
C LYS A 189 -2.62 1.45 14.33
N PHE A 190 -3.71 0.82 13.86
CA PHE A 190 -4.69 0.19 14.72
C PHE A 190 -4.07 -0.96 15.54
N TYR A 191 -3.30 -1.85 14.91
CA TYR A 191 -2.65 -2.95 15.61
C TYR A 191 -1.66 -2.46 16.66
N GLN A 192 -0.84 -1.46 16.32
CA GLN A 192 0.10 -0.87 17.26
C GLN A 192 -0.63 -0.29 18.47
N ARG A 193 -1.70 0.48 18.27
CA ARG A 193 -2.46 1.08 19.38
C ARG A 193 -3.19 0.02 20.21
N LYS A 194 -3.70 -1.05 19.58
CA LYS A 194 -4.33 -2.17 20.27
C LYS A 194 -3.33 -2.89 21.18
N GLU A 195 -2.14 -3.18 20.68
CA GLU A 195 -1.09 -3.86 21.45
C GLU A 195 -0.60 -2.99 22.62
N GLU A 196 -0.42 -1.69 22.39
CA GLU A 196 -0.10 -0.72 23.44
C GLU A 196 -1.16 -0.73 24.57
N LEU A 197 -2.45 -0.71 24.21
CA LEU A 197 -3.55 -0.75 25.18
C LEU A 197 -3.56 -2.07 25.98
N ILE A 198 -3.34 -3.20 25.32
CA ILE A 198 -3.28 -4.51 25.97
C ILE A 198 -2.11 -4.54 26.95
N SER A 199 -0.94 -4.03 26.55
CA SER A 199 0.23 -3.92 27.42
C SER A 199 -0.05 -3.03 28.64
N GLN A 200 -0.69 -1.87 28.44
CA GLN A 200 -1.05 -0.96 29.53
C GLN A 200 -2.04 -1.62 30.51
N TYR A 201 -3.02 -2.37 29.99
CA TYR A 201 -3.96 -3.12 30.81
C TYR A 201 -3.28 -4.22 31.64
N HIS A 202 -2.36 -4.98 31.04
CA HIS A 202 -1.60 -6.00 31.76
C HIS A 202 -0.72 -5.39 32.86
N LEU A 203 -0.11 -4.23 32.60
CA LEU A 203 0.67 -3.53 33.61
C LEU A 203 -0.21 -3.05 34.76
N TYR A 204 -1.37 -2.45 34.45
CA TYR A 204 -2.35 -2.03 35.45
C TYR A 204 -2.80 -3.19 36.36
N LEU A 205 -3.07 -4.37 35.78
CA LEU A 205 -3.42 -5.56 36.57
C LEU A 205 -2.27 -6.09 37.43
N TYR A 206 -1.02 -5.95 36.96
CA TYR A 206 0.16 -6.36 37.71
C TYR A 206 0.41 -5.44 38.92
N ASP A 207 0.25 -4.13 38.73
CA ASP A 207 0.45 -3.13 39.78
C ASP A 207 -0.67 -3.15 40.84
N HIS A 208 -1.85 -3.69 40.49
CA HIS A 208 -3.03 -3.75 41.35
C HIS A 208 -3.54 -5.20 41.57
N PRO A 209 -2.79 -6.04 42.30
CA PRO A 209 -3.22 -7.41 42.62
C PRO A 209 -4.55 -7.46 43.38
N GLU A 210 -4.87 -6.41 44.16
CA GLU A 210 -6.13 -6.27 44.89
C GLU A 210 -7.36 -6.39 43.99
N PHE A 211 -7.27 -5.98 42.73
CA PHE A 211 -8.36 -6.12 41.78
C PHE A 211 -8.58 -7.59 41.40
N THR A 212 -7.49 -8.34 41.21
CA THR A 212 -7.58 -9.77 40.90
C THR A 212 -8.13 -10.57 42.08
N ASP A 213 -7.78 -10.20 43.31
CA ASP A 213 -8.30 -10.85 44.51
C ASP A 213 -9.77 -10.50 44.76
N LEU A 214 -10.16 -9.24 44.55
CA LEU A 214 -11.58 -8.83 44.59
C LEU A 214 -12.45 -9.62 43.61
N LEU A 215 -11.94 -9.83 42.39
CA LEU A 215 -12.61 -10.64 41.37
C LEU A 215 -12.73 -12.12 41.76
N LYS A 216 -11.68 -12.69 42.37
CA LYS A 216 -11.72 -14.07 42.88
C LYS A 216 -12.75 -14.22 44.00
N ASP A 217 -12.77 -13.28 44.94
CA ASP A 217 -13.72 -13.29 46.06
C ASP A 217 -15.16 -13.15 45.55
N PHE A 218 -15.39 -12.29 44.54
CA PHE A 218 -16.68 -12.18 43.88
C PHE A 218 -17.10 -13.49 43.22
N LEU A 219 -16.20 -14.10 42.44
CA LEU A 219 -16.45 -15.39 41.79
C LEU A 219 -16.74 -16.49 42.82
N GLN A 220 -16.02 -16.51 43.93
CA GLN A 220 -16.25 -17.46 45.02
C GLN A 220 -17.63 -17.25 45.66
N ALA A 221 -18.01 -16.00 45.97
CA ALA A 221 -19.32 -15.68 46.52
C ALA A 221 -20.45 -16.08 45.55
N LEU A 222 -20.29 -15.76 44.26
CA LEU A 222 -21.24 -16.12 43.21
C LEU A 222 -21.43 -17.65 43.10
N LEU A 223 -20.34 -18.42 43.18
CA LEU A 223 -20.39 -19.89 43.10
C LEU A 223 -20.99 -20.53 44.35
N MET A 224 -20.84 -19.91 45.52
CA MET A 224 -21.37 -20.41 46.79
C MET A 224 -22.87 -20.16 46.94
N GLU A 225 -23.34 -18.94 46.64
CA GLU A 225 -24.75 -18.57 46.78
C GLU A 225 -25.61 -18.99 45.58
N LYS A 226 -24.99 -19.15 44.40
CA LYS A 226 -25.64 -19.50 43.13
C LYS A 226 -27.02 -18.83 42.96
N PRO A 227 -27.08 -17.48 42.95
CA PRO A 227 -28.33 -16.75 42.82
C PRO A 227 -28.94 -16.95 41.43
N GLU A 228 -30.28 -16.93 41.35
CA GLU A 228 -31.03 -16.93 40.08
C GLU A 228 -30.74 -15.67 39.24
N ASP A 229 -30.50 -14.53 39.91
CA ASP A 229 -30.16 -13.26 39.27
C ASP A 229 -28.74 -12.81 39.62
N THR A 230 -27.82 -13.07 38.69
CA THR A 230 -26.39 -12.76 38.83
C THR A 230 -26.07 -11.27 38.72
N TYR A 231 -26.91 -10.47 38.04
CA TYR A 231 -26.63 -9.06 37.80
C TYR A 231 -26.92 -8.22 39.04
N ASN A 232 -28.07 -8.45 39.69
CA ASN A 232 -28.42 -7.77 40.93
C ASN A 232 -27.45 -8.13 42.08
N PHE A 233 -27.05 -9.40 42.15
CA PHE A 233 -26.03 -9.84 43.11
C PHE A 233 -24.68 -9.13 42.93
N ALA A 234 -24.23 -8.96 41.68
CA ALA A 234 -23.00 -8.22 41.39
C ALA A 234 -23.10 -6.76 41.83
N ALA A 235 -24.23 -6.10 41.55
CA ALA A 235 -24.47 -4.72 41.95
C ALA A 235 -24.37 -4.57 43.48
N ASP A 236 -25.05 -5.43 44.24
CA ASP A 236 -25.02 -5.39 45.70
C ASP A 236 -23.63 -5.70 46.26
N TYR A 237 -22.94 -6.71 45.71
CA TYR A 237 -21.58 -7.08 46.10
C TYR A 237 -20.61 -5.91 45.93
N PHE A 238 -20.52 -5.32 44.74
CA PHE A 238 -19.59 -4.21 44.48
C PHE A 238 -19.99 -2.91 45.19
N THR A 239 -21.28 -2.65 45.41
CA THR A 239 -21.74 -1.49 46.19
C THR A 239 -21.27 -1.54 47.65
N SER A 240 -21.14 -2.75 48.22
CA SER A 240 -20.63 -2.94 49.58
C SER A 240 -19.16 -2.54 49.74
N PHE A 241 -18.34 -2.65 48.69
CA PHE A 241 -16.93 -2.22 48.71
C PHE A 241 -16.78 -0.71 48.63
N SER A 242 -17.66 -0.03 47.89
CA SER A 242 -17.66 1.44 47.82
C SER A 242 -17.96 2.07 49.19
N LYS A 243 -18.95 1.55 49.92
CA LYS A 243 -19.29 2.05 51.28
C LYS A 243 -18.16 1.83 52.28
N ARG A 244 -17.49 0.67 52.25
CA ARG A 244 -16.39 0.33 53.16
C ARG A 244 -15.15 1.22 52.97
N ARG A 245 -14.97 1.78 51.77
CA ARG A 245 -13.86 2.69 51.44
C ARG A 245 -14.06 4.08 52.04
N GLU A 246 -15.30 4.55 52.16
CA GLU A 246 -15.63 5.84 52.78
C GLU A 246 -15.49 5.82 54.32
N GLU A 247 -15.82 4.68 54.96
CA GLU A 247 -15.69 4.51 56.41
C GLU A 247 -14.22 4.42 56.88
N THR A 248 -13.34 3.83 56.06
CA THR A 248 -11.90 3.68 56.39
C THR A 248 -11.09 4.96 56.20
N THR A 249 -11.56 5.91 55.38
CA THR A 249 -10.96 7.26 55.30
C THR A 249 -11.24 8.11 56.54
N CYS A 250 -12.36 7.89 57.24
CA CYS A 250 -12.68 8.61 58.47
C CYS A 250 -11.89 8.13 59.70
N LEU A 251 -11.45 6.86 59.73
CA LEU A 251 -10.68 6.30 60.86
C LEU A 251 -9.18 6.63 60.84
N LYS A 252 -8.66 7.23 59.77
CA LYS A 252 -7.26 7.68 59.67
C LYS A 252 -7.06 9.17 59.99
N GLN A 253 -8.11 9.87 60.45
CA GLN A 253 -8.07 11.29 60.83
C GLN A 253 -8.27 11.57 62.34
N ALA A 254 -8.09 10.56 63.21
CA ALA A 254 -8.13 10.72 64.67
C ALA A 254 -6.78 10.38 65.31
#